data_AF-K2ACW9-F1
#
_entry.id   AF-K2ACW9-F1
#
_cell.length_a   1.000
_cell.length_b   1.000
_cell.length_c   1.000
_cell.angle_alpha   90.00
_cell.angle_beta   90.00
_cell.angle_gamma   90.00
#
_symmetry.space_group_name_H-M   'P 1'
#
loop_
_entity.id
_entity.type
_entity.pdbx_description
1 polymer ?
#
loop_
_entity_poly.entity_id
_entity_poly.type
_entity_poly.pdbx_seq_one_letter_code
_entity_poly.pdbx_strand_id
1 'polypeptide(L)' 'MPTKNPRINITLGVSTASLLAKLAEQEHTSISNIAKELVLEALERREDKILSRIAKARDTVKAKKTDHDDAWK' A
#
# COMPACT_ATOMS: atom_id res chain seq x y z
N MET A 1 27.56 10.89 1.12
CA MET A 1 26.12 11.20 1.08
C MET A 1 25.36 9.90 1.17
N PRO A 2 24.39 9.75 2.09
CA PRO A 2 23.46 8.62 2.04
C PRO A 2 22.75 8.68 0.69
N THR A 3 22.71 7.57 -0.05
CA THR A 3 22.14 7.49 -1.39
C THR A 3 20.71 8.02 -1.43
N LYS A 4 20.35 8.75 -2.51
CA LYS A 4 19.00 9.29 -2.76
C LYS A 4 17.87 8.25 -2.66
N ASN A 5 18.20 6.97 -2.84
CA ASN A 5 17.28 5.85 -2.73
C ASN A 5 17.70 4.97 -1.55
N PRO A 6 16.92 4.92 -0.45
CA PRO A 6 17.19 4.00 0.65
C PRO A 6 17.05 2.55 0.15
N ARG A 7 17.99 1.69 0.54
CA ARG A 7 17.98 0.27 0.20
C ARG A 7 17.58 -0.53 1.42
N ILE A 8 16.68 -1.49 1.22
CA ILE A 8 16.23 -2.41 2.26
C ILE A 8 16.59 -3.83 1.81
N ASN A 9 17.33 -4.55 2.65
CA ASN A 9 17.60 -5.97 2.44
C ASN A 9 16.60 -6.78 3.25
N ILE A 10 15.94 -7.74 2.62
CA ILE A 10 14.87 -8.54 3.23
C ILE A 10 15.23 -10.02 3.11
N THR A 11 15.20 -10.74 4.23
CA THR A 11 15.34 -12.20 4.25
C THR A 11 13.95 -12.83 4.26
N LEU A 12 13.70 -13.74 3.32
CA LEU A 12 12.42 -14.43 3.16
C LEU A 12 12.60 -15.93 3.30
N GLY A 13 11.54 -16.61 3.74
CA GLY A 13 11.48 -18.07 3.68
C GLY A 13 11.48 -18.57 2.23
N VAL A 14 11.96 -19.80 2.02
CA VAL A 14 12.10 -20.40 0.68
C VAL A 14 10.78 -20.38 -0.09
N SER A 15 9.67 -20.77 0.55
CA SER A 15 8.35 -20.78 -0.07
C SER A 15 7.90 -19.39 -0.53
N THR A 16 8.07 -18.36 0.31
CA THR A 16 7.71 -16.97 -0.02
C THR A 16 8.57 -16.44 -1.17
N ALA A 17 9.88 -16.71 -1.14
CA ALA A 17 10.79 -16.30 -2.20
C ALA A 17 10.41 -16.97 -3.54
N SER A 18 10.06 -18.26 -3.54
CA SER A 18 9.58 -18.96 -4.73
C SER A 18 8.26 -18.41 -5.26
N LEU A 19 7.33 -18.02 -4.38
CA LEU A 19 6.07 -17.38 -4.79
C LEU A 19 6.31 -16.01 -5.45
N LEU A 20 7.19 -15.18 -4.86
CA LEU A 20 7.57 -13.90 -5.46
C LEU A 20 8.23 -14.07 -6.82
N ALA A 21 9.08 -15.09 -6.99
CA ALA A 21 9.71 -15.40 -8.28
C ALA A 21 8.67 -15.75 -9.35
N LYS A 22 7.68 -16.59 -9.01
CA LYS A 22 6.58 -16.94 -9.93
C LYS A 22 5.73 -15.73 -10.31
N LEU A 23 5.39 -14.87 -9.33
CA LEU A 23 4.64 -13.64 -9.60
C LEU A 23 5.42 -12.70 -10.52
N ALA A 24 6.73 -12.55 -10.29
CA ALA A 24 7.58 -11.72 -11.14
C ALA A 24 7.65 -12.24 -12.58
N GLU A 25 7.70 -13.56 -12.77
CA GLU A 25 7.65 -14.20 -14.09
C GLU A 25 6.31 -13.94 -14.80
N GLN A 26 5.19 -14.10 -14.09
CA GLN A 26 3.84 -13.86 -14.63
C GLN A 26 3.63 -12.39 -15.05
N GLU A 27 4.14 -11.46 -14.26
CA GLU A 27 4.02 -10.00 -14.48
C GLU A 27 5.14 -9.45 -15.38
N HIS A 28 5.99 -10.32 -15.96
CA HIS A 28 7.13 -9.95 -16.80
C HIS A 28 8.02 -8.84 -16.20
N THR A 29 8.28 -8.93 -14.90
CA THR A 29 9.06 -7.92 -14.15
C THR A 29 10.07 -8.58 -13.19
N SER A 30 10.82 -7.76 -12.44
CA SER A 30 11.80 -8.28 -11.48
C SER A 30 11.18 -8.59 -10.12
N ILE A 31 11.76 -9.57 -9.41
CA ILE A 31 11.37 -9.92 -8.03
C ILE A 31 11.40 -8.69 -7.11
N SER A 32 12.44 -7.85 -7.25
CA SER A 32 12.58 -6.63 -6.47
C SER A 32 11.46 -5.63 -6.75
N ASN A 33 10.97 -5.56 -7.99
CA ASN A 33 9.85 -4.68 -8.33
C ASN A 33 8.54 -5.21 -7.74
N ILE A 34 8.24 -6.50 -7.87
CA ILE A 34 7.07 -7.11 -7.21
C ILE A 34 7.12 -6.91 -5.70
N ALA A 35 8.27 -7.17 -5.07
CA ALA A 35 8.43 -6.97 -3.64
C ALA A 35 8.19 -5.51 -3.23
N LYS A 36 8.68 -4.54 -4.02
CA LYS A 36 8.45 -3.11 -3.80
C LYS A 36 6.96 -2.77 -3.91
N GLU A 37 6.28 -3.20 -4.97
CA GLU A 37 4.85 -2.93 -5.16
C GLU A 37 4.00 -3.53 -4.03
N LEU A 38 4.26 -4.78 -3.64
CA LEU A 38 3.55 -5.43 -2.53
C LEU A 38 3.80 -4.74 -1.18
N VAL A 39 5.01 -4.19 -0.96
CA VAL A 39 5.30 -3.40 0.24
C VAL A 39 4.52 -2.08 0.23
N LEU A 40 4.46 -1.38 -0.91
CA LEU A 40 3.69 -0.15 -1.05
C LEU A 40 2.19 -0.41 -0.84
N GLU A 41 1.63 -1.42 -1.48
CA GLU A 41 0.23 -1.81 -1.32
C GLU A 41 -0.09 -2.16 0.14
N ALA A 42 0.81 -2.87 0.83
CA ALA A 42 0.61 -3.20 2.24
C ALA A 42 0.65 -1.95 3.15
N LEU A 43 1.44 -0.92 2.80
CA LEU A 43 1.46 0.35 3.51
C LEU A 43 0.17 1.14 3.27
N GLU A 44 -0.27 1.24 2.02
CA GLU A 44 -1.53 1.90 1.64
C GLU A 44 -2.73 1.27 2.36
N ARG A 45 -2.82 -0.07 2.39
CA ARG A 45 -3.89 -0.78 3.12
C ARG A 45 -3.89 -0.48 4.62
N ARG A 46 -2.71 -0.26 5.22
CA ARG A 46 -2.61 0.11 6.65
C ARG A 46 -3.08 1.54 6.88
N GLU A 47 -2.71 2.45 5.99
CA GLU A 47 -3.15 3.84 6.01
C GLU A 47 -4.68 3.93 5.84
N ASP A 48 -5.23 3.23 4.85
CA ASP A 48 -6.67 3.20 4.58
C ASP A 48 -7.47 2.74 5.80
N LYS A 49 -6.99 1.73 6.53
CA LYS A 49 -7.60 1.30 7.80
C LYS A 49 -7.66 2.42 8.84
N ILE A 50 -6.64 3.28 8.90
CA ILE A 50 -6.59 4.42 9.82
C ILE A 50 -7.54 5.52 9.34
N LEU A 51 -7.51 5.85 8.04
CA LEU A 51 -8.40 6.85 7.44
C LEU A 51 -9.87 6.47 7.61
N SER A 52 -10.22 5.20 7.40
CA SER A 52 -11.56 4.66 7.65
C SER A 52 -12.00 4.84 9.10
N ARG A 53 -11.09 4.65 10.07
CA ARG A 53 -11.40 4.89 11.49
C ARG A 53 -11.67 6.38 11.76
N ILE A 54 -10.87 7.27 11.17
CA ILE A 54 -11.05 8.72 11.29
C ILE A 54 -12.39 9.14 10.68
N ALA A 55 -12.71 8.63 9.49
CA ALA A 55 -13.98 8.90 8.82
C ALA A 55 -15.17 8.49 9.70
N LYS A 56 -15.15 7.27 10.26
CA LYS A 56 -16.19 6.78 11.18
C LYS A 56 -16.33 7.65 12.43
N ALA A 57 -15.23 8.16 12.98
CA ALA A 57 -15.28 9.06 14.14
C ALA A 57 -15.90 10.43 13.81
N ARG A 58 -15.76 10.89 12.57
CA ARG A 58 -16.31 12.17 12.09
C ARG A 58 -17.76 12.05 11.61
N ASP A 59 -18.18 10.87 11.17
CA ASP A 59 -19.53 10.59 10.70
C ASP A 59 -20.53 10.54 11.88
N THR A 60 -20.98 11.73 12.27
CA THR A 60 -21.93 11.92 13.36
C THR A 60 -23.24 12.50 12.82
N VAL A 61 -24.33 12.35 13.56
CA VAL A 61 -25.66 12.85 13.15
C VAL A 61 -25.67 14.36 12.88
N LYS A 62 -24.78 15.11 13.55
CA LYS A 62 -24.63 16.57 13.39
C LYS A 62 -23.54 16.97 12.39
N ALA A 63 -22.87 16.01 11.75
CA ALA A 63 -21.81 16.30 10.80
C ALA A 63 -22.38 17.08 9.60
N LYS A 64 -21.67 18.14 9.20
CA LYS A 64 -22.00 18.88 7.99
C LYS A 64 -21.80 17.95 6.79
N LYS A 65 -22.86 17.75 6.02
CA LYS A 65 -22.83 16.99 4.77
C LYS A 65 -22.51 17.93 3.62
N THR A 66 -21.83 17.39 2.61
CA THR A 66 -21.57 18.06 1.34
C THR A 66 -22.01 17.13 0.23
N ASP A 67 -22.45 17.69 -0.88
CA ASP A 67 -22.78 16.90 -2.06
C ASP A 67 -21.53 16.24 -2.63
N HIS A 68 -21.70 15.06 -3.23
CA HIS A 68 -20.61 14.24 -3.75
C HIS A 68 -19.78 15.02 -4.77
N ASP A 69 -20.43 15.65 -5.75
CA ASP A 69 -19.77 16.39 -6.82
C ASP A 69 -18.97 17.60 -6.30
N ASP A 70 -19.36 18.18 -5.17
CA ASP A 70 -18.63 19.27 -4.52
C ASP A 70 -17.47 18.77 -3.66
N ALA A 71 -17.51 17.51 -3.19
CA ALA A 71 -16.41 16.90 -2.44
C ALA A 71 -15.24 16.44 -3.32
N TRP A 72 -15.49 16.19 -4.62
CA TRP A 72 -14.51 15.63 -5.57
C TRP A 72 -14.09 16.58 -6.70
N LYS A 73 -14.48 17.86 -6.63
CA LYS A 73 -13.87 18.94 -7.43
C LYS A 73 -12.45 19.24 -6.95
#